data_AF-A0A1V5YYS7-F1
#
_entry.id   AF-A0A1V5YYS7-F1
#
_cell.length_a   1.000
_cell.length_b   1.000
_cell.length_c   1.000
_cell.angle_alpha   90.00
_cell.angle_beta   90.00
_cell.angle_gamma   90.00
#
_symmetry.space_group_name_H-M   'P 1'
#
loop_
_entity.id
_entity.type
_entity.pdbx_description
1 polymer ?
#
loop_
_entity_poly.entity_id
_entity_poly.type
_entity_poly.pdbx_seq_one_letter_code
_entity_poly.pdbx_strand_id
1 'polypeptide(L)'
;MSSIKKFFTKHAMQIRGFTLVEIMFAMGIFILLMWSVAHSLVYSYAVLEIQEQRNTALASCQAVLAAMRELSYNTQESADCTGGRPVFPCVLLNYSNSFPETLEGASAAVLNQYGSFFTLREQQFQLEMRDDDGAPAQTSVVAAMNTNPVYVTVTTTWLGARNHRFTVSASAIITNS
;
A
#
# COMPACT_ATOMS: atom_id res chain seq x y z
N MET A 1 -4.72 -42.57 -71.36
CA MET A 1 -4.89 -42.88 -69.92
C MET A 1 -3.79 -42.31 -68.99
N SER A 2 -2.58 -42.04 -69.47
CA SER A 2 -1.46 -41.50 -68.65
C SER A 2 -1.57 -39.99 -68.31
N SER A 3 -2.13 -39.18 -69.22
CA SER A 3 -2.18 -37.71 -69.05
C SER A 3 -3.14 -37.24 -67.95
N ILE A 4 -4.28 -37.94 -67.78
CA ILE A 4 -5.31 -37.60 -66.78
C ILE A 4 -4.80 -37.85 -65.35
N LYS A 5 -4.02 -38.92 -65.11
CA LYS A 5 -3.39 -39.19 -63.80
C LYS A 5 -2.35 -38.12 -63.41
N LYS A 6 -1.60 -37.58 -64.37
CA LYS A 6 -0.64 -36.47 -64.13
C LYS A 6 -1.33 -35.13 -63.85
N PHE A 7 -2.50 -34.89 -64.43
CA PHE A 7 -3.28 -33.67 -64.19
C PHE A 7 -3.88 -33.64 -62.78
N PHE A 8 -4.47 -34.75 -62.33
CA PHE A 8 -5.02 -34.87 -60.97
C PHE A 8 -3.96 -34.83 -59.87
N THR A 9 -2.76 -35.35 -60.10
CA THR A 9 -1.65 -35.28 -59.12
C THR A 9 -1.06 -33.86 -59.00
N LYS A 10 -1.01 -33.08 -60.09
CA LYS A 10 -0.62 -31.65 -60.02
C LYS A 10 -1.63 -30.82 -59.22
N HIS A 11 -2.93 -30.98 -59.46
CA HIS A 11 -3.94 -30.22 -58.72
C HIS A 11 -4.07 -30.64 -57.24
N ALA A 12 -3.94 -31.93 -56.93
CA ALA A 12 -3.91 -32.40 -55.54
C ALA A 12 -2.70 -31.86 -54.75
N MET A 13 -1.54 -31.69 -55.40
CA MET A 13 -0.35 -31.07 -54.80
C MET A 13 -0.53 -29.56 -54.59
N GLN A 14 -1.22 -28.88 -55.52
CA GLN A 14 -1.47 -27.44 -55.45
C GLN A 14 -2.47 -27.07 -54.34
N ILE A 15 -3.52 -27.89 -54.13
CA ILE A 15 -4.48 -27.72 -53.02
C ILE A 15 -3.82 -27.99 -51.66
N ARG A 16 -2.98 -29.03 -51.55
CA ARG A 16 -2.21 -29.33 -50.33
C ARG A 16 -1.18 -28.25 -49.97
N GLY A 17 -0.57 -27.62 -50.98
CA GLY A 17 0.33 -26.47 -50.78
C GLY A 17 -0.40 -25.25 -50.23
N PHE A 18 -1.63 -24.99 -50.69
CA PHE A 18 -2.45 -23.88 -50.20
C PHE A 18 -2.90 -24.08 -48.74
N THR A 19 -3.31 -25.31 -48.37
CA THR A 19 -3.66 -25.64 -46.98
C THR A 19 -2.47 -25.52 -46.02
N LEU A 20 -1.24 -25.81 -46.47
CA LEU A 20 -0.05 -25.70 -45.63
C LEU A 20 0.33 -24.24 -45.39
N VAL A 21 0.24 -23.38 -46.41
CA VAL A 21 0.46 -21.94 -46.28
C VAL A 21 -0.57 -21.29 -45.36
N GLU A 22 -1.84 -21.70 -45.46
CA GLU A 22 -2.92 -21.23 -44.59
C GLU A 22 -2.68 -21.60 -43.12
N ILE A 23 -2.26 -22.84 -42.84
CA ILE A 23 -1.91 -23.27 -41.48
C ILE A 23 -0.68 -22.51 -40.95
N MET A 24 0.34 -22.30 -41.78
CA MET A 24 1.51 -21.52 -41.37
C MET A 24 1.15 -20.07 -41.06
N PHE A 25 0.25 -19.46 -41.85
CA PHE A 25 -0.24 -18.12 -41.60
C PHE A 25 -1.06 -18.04 -40.31
N ALA A 26 -1.99 -18.98 -40.11
CA ALA A 26 -2.78 -19.09 -38.88
C ALA A 26 -1.89 -19.29 -37.64
N MET A 27 -0.88 -20.15 -37.73
CA MET A 27 0.09 -20.38 -36.66
C MET A 27 0.95 -19.14 -36.38
N GLY A 28 1.33 -18.40 -37.43
CA GLY A 28 2.06 -17.13 -37.29
C GLY A 28 1.26 -16.08 -36.52
N ILE A 29 -0.02 -15.89 -36.89
CA ILE A 29 -0.92 -14.99 -36.15
C ILE A 29 -1.08 -15.46 -34.71
N PHE A 30 -1.28 -16.78 -34.49
CA PHE A 30 -1.44 -17.34 -33.16
C PHE A 30 -0.24 -17.06 -32.26
N ILE A 31 0.99 -17.24 -32.76
CA ILE A 31 2.22 -16.95 -32.01
C ILE A 31 2.31 -15.47 -31.65
N LEU A 32 1.97 -14.56 -32.58
CA LEU A 32 1.98 -13.12 -32.32
C LEU A 32 0.97 -12.72 -31.23
N LEU A 33 -0.22 -13.34 -31.25
CA LEU A 33 -1.23 -13.11 -30.21
C LEU A 33 -0.75 -13.62 -28.85
N MET A 34 -0.20 -14.83 -28.79
CA MET A 34 0.35 -15.39 -27.55
C MET A 34 1.48 -14.51 -26.99
N TRP A 35 2.37 -14.01 -27.85
CA TRP A 35 3.42 -13.07 -27.47
C TRP A 35 2.85 -11.79 -26.85
N SER A 36 1.86 -11.18 -27.51
CA SER A 36 1.23 -9.95 -27.02
C SER A 36 0.56 -10.14 -25.66
N VAL A 37 -0.16 -11.25 -25.46
CA VAL A 37 -0.83 -11.55 -24.19
C VAL A 37 0.19 -11.81 -23.08
N ALA A 38 1.25 -12.58 -23.35
CA ALA A 38 2.32 -12.84 -22.39
C ALA A 38 3.00 -11.53 -21.95
N HIS A 39 3.30 -10.64 -22.90
CA HIS A 39 3.86 -9.33 -22.62
C HIS A 39 2.91 -8.49 -21.77
N SER A 40 1.63 -8.43 -22.11
CA SER A 40 0.61 -7.72 -21.32
C SER A 40 0.53 -8.23 -19.88
N LEU A 41 0.63 -9.54 -19.66
CA LEU A 41 0.59 -10.14 -18.34
C LEU A 41 1.80 -9.70 -17.49
N VAL A 42 3.01 -9.74 -18.05
CA VAL A 42 4.23 -9.30 -17.36
C VAL A 42 4.15 -7.83 -16.91
N TYR A 43 3.62 -6.95 -17.76
CA TYR A 43 3.42 -5.55 -17.38
C TYR A 43 2.35 -5.37 -16.30
N SER A 44 1.31 -6.20 -16.30
CA SER A 44 0.24 -6.13 -15.29
C SER A 44 0.73 -6.49 -13.88
N TYR A 45 1.70 -7.41 -13.75
CA TYR A 45 2.26 -7.78 -12.45
C TYR A 45 2.90 -6.60 -11.72
N ALA A 46 3.65 -5.76 -12.44
CA ALA A 46 4.26 -4.57 -11.83
C ALA A 46 3.21 -3.58 -11.29
N VAL A 47 2.06 -3.48 -11.95
CA VAL A 47 0.95 -2.64 -11.47
C VAL A 47 0.30 -3.26 -10.25
N LEU A 48 0.04 -4.57 -10.27
CA LEU A 48 -0.57 -5.29 -9.15
C LEU A 48 0.28 -5.18 -7.87
N GLU A 49 1.59 -5.35 -7.98
CA GLU A 49 2.52 -5.22 -6.84
C GLU A 49 2.45 -3.83 -6.20
N ILE A 50 2.44 -2.76 -7.02
CA ILE A 50 2.34 -1.39 -6.50
C ILE A 50 0.99 -1.15 -5.80
N GLN A 51 -0.10 -1.71 -6.34
CA GLN A 51 -1.42 -1.60 -5.71
C GLN A 51 -1.48 -2.38 -4.39
N GLU A 52 -0.89 -3.58 -4.33
CA GLU A 52 -0.78 -4.37 -3.11
C GLU A 52 0.03 -3.64 -2.04
N GLN A 53 1.19 -3.07 -2.41
CA GLN A 53 2.01 -2.24 -1.51
C GLN A 53 1.22 -1.02 -1.00
N ARG A 54 0.49 -0.33 -1.88
CA ARG A 54 -0.34 0.82 -1.50
C ARG A 54 -1.46 0.43 -0.53
N ASN A 55 -2.15 -0.68 -0.79
CA ASN A 55 -3.20 -1.17 0.10
C ASN A 55 -2.63 -1.58 1.45
N THR A 56 -1.47 -2.23 1.47
CA THR A 56 -0.76 -2.60 2.70
C THR A 56 -0.34 -1.36 3.48
N ALA A 57 0.25 -0.36 2.83
CA ALA A 57 0.66 0.89 3.44
C ALA A 57 -0.54 1.64 4.05
N LEU A 58 -1.66 1.71 3.33
CA LEU A 58 -2.89 2.32 3.83
C LEU A 58 -3.46 1.56 5.02
N ALA A 59 -3.45 0.22 4.99
CA ALA A 59 -3.87 -0.62 6.10
C ALA A 59 -2.99 -0.39 7.34
N SER A 60 -1.67 -0.26 7.19
CA SER A 60 -0.77 0.10 8.29
C SER A 60 -1.10 1.48 8.89
N CYS A 61 -1.33 2.51 8.05
CA CYS A 61 -1.76 3.82 8.54
C CYS A 61 -3.09 3.74 9.31
N GLN A 62 -4.05 2.97 8.81
CA GLN A 62 -5.34 2.76 9.48
C GLN A 62 -5.19 1.99 10.80
N ALA A 63 -4.27 1.03 10.88
CA ALA A 63 -3.97 0.31 12.12
C ALA A 63 -3.37 1.23 13.17
N VAL A 64 -2.47 2.15 12.78
CA VAL A 64 -1.91 3.18 13.68
C VAL A 64 -3.02 4.15 14.16
N LEU A 65 -3.90 4.60 13.26
CA LEU A 65 -5.06 5.41 13.64
C LEU A 65 -6.03 4.68 14.57
N ALA A 66 -6.25 3.37 14.36
CA ALA A 66 -7.09 2.54 15.22
C ALA A 66 -6.47 2.39 16.62
N ALA A 67 -5.16 2.18 16.70
CA ALA A 67 -4.44 2.15 17.98
C ALA A 67 -4.57 3.49 18.73
N MET A 68 -4.45 4.62 18.03
CA MET A 68 -4.67 5.95 18.63
C MET A 68 -6.10 6.15 19.13
N ARG A 69 -7.11 5.69 18.36
CA ARG A 69 -8.50 5.73 18.83
C ARG A 69 -8.72 4.89 20.07
N GLU A 70 -8.15 3.69 20.12
CA GLU A 70 -8.25 2.82 21.30
C GLU A 70 -7.66 3.48 22.55
N LEU A 71 -6.55 4.21 22.42
CA LEU A 71 -5.96 5.01 23.50
C LEU A 71 -6.90 6.12 23.97
N SER A 72 -7.64 6.76 23.04
CA SER A 72 -8.61 7.79 23.39
C SER A 72 -9.84 7.25 24.11
N TYR A 73 -10.29 6.01 23.80
CA TYR A 73 -11.43 5.40 24.47
C TYR A 73 -11.07 4.81 25.83
N ASN A 74 -9.97 4.06 25.91
CA ASN A 74 -9.60 3.37 27.14
C ASN A 74 -8.88 4.24 28.17
N THR A 75 -8.64 5.53 27.86
CA THR A 75 -8.20 6.63 28.74
C THR A 75 -7.50 6.16 30.02
N GLN A 76 -6.42 5.38 29.89
CA GLN A 76 -5.59 5.02 31.03
C GLN A 76 -4.60 6.15 31.25
N GLU A 77 -4.50 6.65 32.48
CA GLU A 77 -3.49 7.64 32.84
C GLU A 77 -2.10 7.04 32.57
N SER A 78 -1.39 7.58 31.58
CA SER A 78 0.04 7.27 31.41
C SER A 78 0.83 8.06 32.45
N ALA A 79 1.97 7.53 32.90
CA ALA A 79 2.81 8.18 33.91
C ALA A 79 3.18 9.64 33.54
N ASP A 80 3.32 9.93 32.25
CA ASP A 80 3.65 11.26 31.70
C ASP A 80 2.44 12.22 31.61
N CYS A 81 1.22 11.69 31.68
CA CYS A 81 -0.02 12.46 31.68
C CYS A 81 -0.65 12.58 33.08
N THR A 82 0.18 12.49 34.13
CA THR A 82 -0.23 12.66 35.52
C THR A 82 -0.19 14.14 35.96
N GLY A 83 -0.95 14.50 37.00
CA GLY A 83 -0.85 15.83 37.64
C GLY A 83 -1.97 16.83 37.33
N GLY A 84 -3.22 16.37 37.16
CA GLY A 84 -4.39 17.25 36.99
C GLY A 84 -4.54 17.85 35.59
N ARG A 85 -3.72 17.42 34.62
CA ARG A 85 -3.93 17.66 33.20
C ARG A 85 -5.01 16.72 32.67
N PRO A 86 -5.86 17.16 31.73
CA PRO A 86 -6.83 16.25 31.12
C PRO A 86 -6.09 15.19 30.29
N VAL A 87 -6.53 13.94 30.44
CA VAL A 87 -5.91 12.76 29.84
C VAL A 87 -5.92 12.86 28.31
N PHE A 88 -6.98 13.45 27.74
CA PHE A 88 -7.08 13.81 26.33
C PHE A 88 -6.73 15.31 26.14
N PRO A 89 -5.91 15.69 25.15
CA PRO A 89 -5.22 14.89 24.12
C PRO A 89 -3.82 14.41 24.54
N CYS A 90 -3.44 14.55 25.82
CA CYS A 90 -2.09 14.23 26.31
C CYS A 90 -1.62 12.81 25.92
N VAL A 91 -2.48 11.80 26.04
CA VAL A 91 -2.13 10.41 25.69
C VAL A 91 -1.82 10.23 24.21
N LEU A 92 -2.50 10.96 23.32
CA LEU A 92 -2.25 10.94 21.87
C LEU A 92 -0.91 11.59 21.55
N LEU A 93 -0.65 12.74 22.18
CA LEU A 93 0.62 13.46 22.04
C LEU A 93 1.80 12.59 22.52
N ASN A 94 1.64 11.91 23.67
CA ASN A 94 2.65 11.01 24.20
C ASN A 94 2.87 9.79 23.30
N TYR A 95 1.80 9.21 22.77
CA TYR A 95 1.89 8.10 21.83
C TYR A 95 2.69 8.47 20.57
N SER A 96 2.41 9.61 19.95
CA SER A 96 3.17 10.06 18.78
C SER A 96 4.62 10.34 19.07
N ASN A 97 4.95 10.87 20.25
CA ASN A 97 6.34 11.13 20.63
C ASN A 97 7.13 9.84 20.90
N SER A 98 6.44 8.77 21.29
CA SER A 98 7.04 7.46 21.55
C SER A 98 6.96 6.50 20.35
N PHE A 99 6.19 6.85 19.32
CA PHE A 99 6.08 6.08 18.09
C PHE A 99 7.38 6.19 17.28
N PRO A 100 8.05 5.07 16.95
CA PRO A 100 9.29 5.12 16.20
C PRO A 100 9.05 5.58 14.75
N GLU A 101 9.89 6.48 14.23
CA GLU A 101 9.83 6.84 12.80
C GLU A 101 10.29 5.68 11.89
N THR A 102 11.23 4.87 12.37
CA THR A 102 11.80 3.69 11.68
C THR A 102 12.09 2.57 12.69
N LEU A 103 12.07 1.32 12.23
CA LEU A 103 12.49 0.17 13.05
C LEU A 103 13.96 -0.23 12.84
N GLU A 104 14.70 0.50 12.02
CA GLU A 104 16.13 0.22 11.81
C GLU A 104 16.90 0.40 13.13
N GLY A 105 17.51 -0.67 13.64
CA GLY A 105 18.21 -0.66 14.93
C GLY A 105 17.31 -0.61 16.16
N ALA A 106 16.01 -0.83 16.02
CA ALA A 106 15.07 -0.85 17.13
C ALA A 106 15.35 -2.00 18.13
N SER A 107 15.10 -1.76 19.41
CA SER A 107 15.21 -2.79 20.45
C SER A 107 14.09 -3.84 20.32
N ALA A 108 14.29 -5.03 20.91
CA ALA A 108 13.28 -6.09 20.88
C ALA A 108 11.92 -5.67 21.46
N ALA A 109 11.91 -4.77 22.45
CA ALA A 109 10.67 -4.23 23.01
C ALA A 109 9.89 -3.38 21.99
N VAL A 110 10.60 -2.51 21.27
CA VAL A 110 10.01 -1.66 20.22
C VAL A 110 9.51 -2.52 19.06
N LEU A 111 10.26 -3.54 18.66
CA LEU A 111 9.84 -4.50 17.63
C LEU A 111 8.59 -5.29 18.03
N ASN A 112 8.50 -5.74 19.28
CA ASN A 112 7.30 -6.45 19.75
C ASN A 112 6.07 -5.55 19.81
N GLN A 113 6.24 -4.26 20.11
CA GLN A 113 5.14 -3.31 20.24
C GLN A 113 4.68 -2.72 18.91
N TYR A 114 5.62 -2.34 18.03
CA TYR A 114 5.33 -1.60 16.80
C TYR A 114 5.64 -2.38 15.52
N GLY A 115 6.31 -3.52 15.60
CA GLY A 115 6.77 -4.30 14.45
C GLY A 115 5.68 -4.65 13.45
N SER A 116 4.46 -4.88 13.92
CA SER A 116 3.31 -5.22 13.07
C SER A 116 2.85 -4.08 12.15
N PHE A 117 3.18 -2.82 12.45
CA PHE A 117 2.83 -1.68 11.60
C PHE A 117 3.78 -1.53 10.41
N PHE A 118 5.03 -2.01 10.54
CA PHE A 118 6.09 -1.89 9.55
C PHE A 118 6.20 -3.18 8.73
N THR A 119 5.45 -3.23 7.64
CA THR A 119 5.35 -4.43 6.79
C THR A 119 6.08 -4.27 5.47
N LEU A 120 6.43 -3.04 5.09
CA LEU A 120 7.08 -2.70 3.83
C LEU A 120 8.58 -2.42 4.02
N ARG A 121 9.34 -2.55 2.94
CA ARG A 121 10.79 -2.31 2.93
C ARG A 121 11.11 -0.83 3.18
N GLU A 122 12.04 -0.59 4.11
CA GLU A 122 12.48 0.76 4.51
C GLU A 122 11.30 1.70 4.81
N GLN A 123 10.27 1.13 5.46
CA GLN A 123 9.08 1.87 5.81
C GLN A 123 9.37 2.85 6.94
N GLN A 124 8.89 4.08 6.77
CA GLN A 124 8.98 5.17 7.71
C GLN A 124 7.59 5.72 7.99
N PHE A 125 7.35 6.16 9.22
CA PHE A 125 6.12 6.82 9.62
C PHE A 125 6.38 8.24 10.10
N GLN A 126 5.41 9.11 9.81
CA GLN A 126 5.33 10.45 10.34
C GLN A 126 3.89 10.65 10.83
N LEU A 127 3.76 11.00 12.10
CA LEU A 127 2.48 11.29 12.73
C LEU A 127 2.38 12.80 12.95
N GLU A 128 1.31 13.40 12.44
CA GLU A 128 0.99 14.80 12.68
C GLU A 128 -0.33 14.90 13.43
N MET A 129 -0.37 15.72 14.47
CA MET A 129 -1.57 16.02 15.24
C MET A 129 -1.81 17.52 15.26
N ARG A 130 -2.99 17.93 14.81
CA ARG A 130 -3.37 19.33 14.65
C ARG A 130 -4.72 19.63 15.29
N ASP A 131 -4.97 20.90 15.57
CA ASP A 131 -6.29 21.43 15.91
C ASP A 131 -7.10 21.78 14.64
N ASP A 132 -8.30 22.33 14.82
CA ASP A 132 -9.22 22.73 13.75
C ASP A 132 -8.66 23.87 12.87
N ASP A 133 -7.81 24.72 13.45
CA ASP A 133 -7.14 25.82 12.76
C ASP A 133 -5.85 25.36 12.05
N GLY A 134 -5.49 24.08 12.16
CA GLY A 134 -4.31 23.47 11.53
C GLY A 134 -2.99 23.71 12.27
N ALA A 135 -3.03 24.28 13.49
CA ALA A 135 -1.88 24.43 14.37
C ALA A 135 -1.60 23.11 15.12
N PRO A 136 -0.38 22.89 15.64
CA PRO A 136 -0.05 21.67 16.38
C PRO A 136 -0.98 21.46 17.58
N ALA A 137 -1.46 20.24 17.77
CA ALA A 137 -2.34 19.91 18.89
C ALA A 137 -1.62 20.16 20.23
N GLN A 138 -2.34 20.74 21.19
CA GLN A 138 -1.81 21.17 22.48
C GLN A 138 -2.54 20.53 23.64
N THR A 139 -1.80 20.32 24.72
CA THR A 139 -2.35 19.97 26.03
C THR A 139 -2.05 21.06 27.06
N SER A 140 -3.04 21.37 27.90
CA SER A 140 -3.00 22.41 28.92
C SER A 140 -3.68 21.94 30.20
N VAL A 141 -3.26 22.48 31.34
CA VAL A 141 -3.95 22.26 32.63
C VAL A 141 -5.38 22.82 32.64
N VAL A 142 -5.67 23.79 31.77
CA VAL A 142 -7.02 24.33 31.60
C VAL A 142 -7.74 23.53 30.52
N ALA A 143 -8.80 22.79 30.89
CA ALA A 143 -9.54 21.90 30.01
C ALA A 143 -9.96 22.56 28.67
N ALA A 144 -10.45 23.80 28.73
CA ALA A 144 -10.90 24.56 27.54
C ALA A 144 -9.77 24.94 26.56
N MET A 145 -8.51 24.85 26.98
CA MET A 145 -7.34 25.14 26.13
C MET A 145 -6.73 23.86 25.52
N ASN A 146 -7.34 22.70 25.74
CA ASN A 146 -6.88 21.45 25.15
C ASN A 146 -7.47 21.28 23.75
N THR A 147 -6.66 20.78 22.82
CA THR A 147 -7.15 20.46 21.49
C THR A 147 -8.13 19.30 21.55
N ASN A 148 -9.39 19.57 21.20
CA ASN A 148 -10.45 18.59 21.06
C ASN A 148 -11.53 19.17 20.11
N PRO A 149 -11.75 18.58 18.91
CA PRO A 149 -11.13 17.37 18.39
C PRO A 149 -9.65 17.52 18.03
N VAL A 150 -8.93 16.39 17.94
CA VAL A 150 -7.58 16.30 17.37
C VAL A 150 -7.65 15.72 15.95
N TYR A 151 -7.09 16.45 14.98
CA TYR A 151 -6.92 16.00 13.61
C TYR A 151 -5.59 15.27 13.48
N VAL A 152 -5.65 13.95 13.32
CA VAL A 152 -4.49 13.08 13.21
C VAL A 152 -4.25 12.72 11.75
N THR A 153 -3.03 12.94 11.26
CA THR A 153 -2.58 12.47 9.95
C THR A 153 -1.40 11.53 10.13
N VAL A 154 -1.54 10.30 9.64
CA VAL A 154 -0.48 9.29 9.63
C VAL A 154 0.01 9.15 8.20
N THR A 155 1.24 9.56 7.97
CA THR A 155 1.91 9.44 6.69
C THR A 155 2.93 8.31 6.77
N THR A 156 2.88 7.38 5.83
CA THR A 156 3.94 6.37 5.67
C THR A 156 4.64 6.54 4.33
N THR A 157 5.97 6.41 4.37
CA THR A 157 6.83 6.38 3.19
C THR A 157 7.57 5.05 3.15
N TRP A 158 7.73 4.44 1.98
CA TRP A 158 8.46 3.17 1.84
C TRP A 158 9.24 3.12 0.52
N LEU A 159 10.19 2.19 0.43
CA LEU A 159 11.00 1.97 -0.76
C LEU A 159 10.43 0.81 -1.59
N GLY A 160 9.63 1.16 -2.61
CA GLY A 160 9.00 0.21 -3.51
C GLY A 160 9.91 -0.26 -4.67
N ALA A 161 9.27 -0.72 -5.75
CA ALA A 161 9.97 -1.22 -6.93
C ALA A 161 10.91 -0.16 -7.55
N ARG A 162 12.05 -0.62 -8.08
CA ARG A 162 13.09 0.22 -8.71
C ARG A 162 13.64 1.34 -7.81
N ASN A 163 13.60 1.15 -6.49
CA ASN A 163 14.05 2.13 -5.49
C ASN A 163 13.33 3.48 -5.57
N HIS A 164 12.09 3.50 -6.07
CA HIS A 164 11.24 4.67 -5.93
C HIS A 164 10.65 4.72 -4.53
N ARG A 165 10.64 5.93 -3.94
CA ARG A 165 9.94 6.20 -2.70
C ARG A 165 8.48 6.48 -3.00
N PHE A 166 7.61 5.78 -2.30
CA PHE A 166 6.17 5.98 -2.35
C PHE A 166 5.69 6.46 -1.00
N THR A 167 4.64 7.27 -1.01
CA THR A 167 4.05 7.85 0.20
C THR A 167 2.55 7.71 0.15
N VAL A 168 1.93 7.37 1.27
CA VAL A 168 0.48 7.42 1.46
C VAL A 168 0.20 8.00 2.84
N SER A 169 -0.90 8.72 2.94
CA SER A 169 -1.38 9.28 4.20
C SER A 169 -2.82 8.85 4.46
N ALA A 170 -3.15 8.62 5.72
CA ALA A 170 -4.52 8.50 6.20
C ALA A 170 -4.74 9.53 7.30
N SER A 171 -5.90 10.17 7.29
CA SER A 171 -6.27 11.17 8.29
C SER A 171 -7.56 10.77 8.98
N ALA A 172 -7.65 11.11 10.27
CA ALA A 172 -8.83 10.91 11.09
C ALA A 172 -8.98 12.01 12.12
N ILE A 173 -10.23 12.26 12.52
CA ILE A 173 -10.57 13.09 13.66
C ILE A 173 -10.73 12.16 14.86
N ILE A 174 -10.07 12.48 15.97
CA ILE A 174 -10.20 11.75 17.24
C ILE A 174 -10.70 12.74 18.31
N THR A 175 -11.71 12.32 19.06
CA THR A 175 -12.37 13.08 20.13
C THR A 175 -12.28 12.33 21.45
N ASN A 176 -12.56 13.02 22.56
CA ASN A 176 -12.67 12.40 23.89
C ASN A 176 -14.09 11.91 24.24
N SER A 177 -15.01 11.88 23.27
CA SER A 177 -16.43 11.53 23.42
C SER A 177 -16.80 10.33 22.55
#